data_AF-A0A1F8RTR8-F1
#
_entry.id   AF-A0A1F8RTR8-F1
#
_cell.length_a   1.000
_cell.length_b   1.000
_cell.length_c   1.000
_cell.angle_alpha   90.00
_cell.angle_beta   90.00
_cell.angle_gamma   90.00
#
_symmetry.space_group_name_H-M   'P 1'
#
loop_
_entity.id
_entity.type
_entity.pdbx_description
1 polymer ?
#
loop_
_entity_poly.entity_id
_entity_poly.type
_entity_poly.pdbx_seq_one_letter_code
_entity_poly.pdbx_strand_id
1 'polypeptide(L)'
;MTLLGGVLWIAALVVAINGPIVVDEWGTYRDGMAAMPLFFAAIMLLGVGMIAVALRLPEPASIPRAAAYVASMAGLLWAFAPWFMWAGVVAFAGLLVVGCGAWRAGHWSPLELGTLVTGVGLGWGLVLTGASGLWGPPTPNPDIQYVVLALFVSAWVVVGASLARAPHRRATLAPPDA
;
A
#
# COMPACT_ATOMS: atom_id res chain seq x y z
N MET A 1 7.98 -11.51 -1.64
CA MET A 1 7.94 -10.36 -2.58
C MET A 1 7.23 -9.16 -1.97
N THR A 2 5.97 -9.25 -1.53
CA THR A 2 5.27 -8.08 -0.94
C THR A 2 5.88 -7.59 0.37
N LEU A 3 6.37 -8.47 1.25
CA LEU A 3 7.08 -8.05 2.47
C LEU A 3 8.34 -7.24 2.16
N LEU A 4 9.09 -7.62 1.11
CA LEU A 4 10.24 -6.84 0.63
C LEU A 4 9.80 -5.45 0.16
N GLY A 5 8.63 -5.33 -0.48
CA GLY A 5 8.06 -4.03 -0.83
C GLY A 5 7.82 -3.14 0.40
N GLY A 6 7.38 -3.71 1.53
CA GLY A 6 7.24 -2.96 2.78
C GLY A 6 8.58 -2.47 3.33
N VAL A 7 9.63 -3.28 3.23
CA VAL A 7 11.00 -2.85 3.59
C VAL A 7 11.49 -1.74 2.67
N LEU A 8 11.27 -1.86 1.35
CA LEU A 8 11.62 -0.81 0.38
C LEU A 8 10.85 0.48 0.62
N TRP A 9 9.60 0.39 1.05
CA TRP A 9 8.80 1.56 1.46
C TRP A 9 9.45 2.29 2.64
N ILE A 10 9.79 1.56 3.72
CA ILE A 10 10.48 2.15 4.88
C ILE A 10 11.82 2.75 4.46
N ALA A 11 12.60 2.04 3.64
CA ALA A 11 13.88 2.53 3.14
C ALA A 11 13.71 3.82 2.31
N ALA A 12 12.68 3.89 1.45
CA ALA A 12 12.34 5.10 0.70
C ALA A 12 12.06 6.28 1.65
N LEU A 13 11.31 6.07 2.73
CA LEU A 13 11.07 7.12 3.72
C LEU A 13 12.36 7.56 4.41
N VAL A 14 13.19 6.63 4.86
CA VAL A 14 14.48 6.96 5.48
C VAL A 14 15.34 7.79 4.53
N VAL A 15 15.41 7.41 3.24
CA VAL A 15 16.15 8.16 2.23
C VAL A 15 15.55 9.55 2.00
N ALA A 16 14.22 9.68 1.93
CA ALA A 16 13.56 10.97 1.76
C ALA A 16 13.82 11.91 2.95
N ILE A 17 13.77 11.40 4.19
CA ILE A 17 14.08 12.16 5.42
C ILE A 17 15.53 12.61 5.44
N ASN A 18 16.45 11.78 4.95
CA ASN A 18 17.88 12.05 5.00
C ASN A 18 18.41 12.64 3.69
N GLY A 19 17.53 12.97 2.76
CA GLY A 19 17.87 13.59 1.49
C GLY A 19 18.56 14.94 1.67
N PRO A 20 19.37 15.38 0.68
CA PRO A 20 20.07 16.65 0.75
C PRO A 20 19.09 17.82 0.86
N ILE A 21 19.47 18.85 1.61
CA ILE A 21 18.68 20.07 1.71
C ILE A 21 18.90 20.89 0.44
N VAL A 22 17.82 21.23 -0.25
CA VAL A 22 17.80 22.11 -1.42
C VAL A 22 17.18 23.43 -1.01
N VAL A 23 17.81 24.52 -1.44
CA VAL A 23 17.33 25.89 -1.26
C VAL A 23 17.08 26.45 -2.66
N ASP A 24 15.84 26.79 -2.95
CA ASP A 24 15.43 27.42 -4.21
C ASP A 24 14.49 28.61 -3.97
N GLU A 25 13.95 29.18 -5.04
CA GLU A 25 13.04 30.33 -4.99
C GLU A 25 11.73 30.06 -4.23
N TRP A 26 11.38 28.78 -3.99
CA TRP A 26 10.17 28.33 -3.30
C TRP A 26 10.42 27.98 -1.83
N GLY A 27 11.67 28.01 -1.37
CA GLY A 27 12.05 27.85 0.03
C GLY A 27 13.17 26.83 0.26
N THR A 28 13.18 26.25 1.45
CA THR A 28 14.15 25.21 1.84
C THR A 28 13.42 23.91 2.12
N TYR A 29 13.78 22.85 1.41
CA TYR A 29 13.19 21.51 1.58
C TYR A 29 14.25 20.42 1.44
N ARG A 30 13.89 19.18 1.80
CA ARG A 30 14.73 18.00 1.53
C ARG A 30 14.37 17.38 0.20
N ASP A 31 15.38 17.13 -0.62
CA ASP A 31 15.20 16.45 -1.89
C ASP A 31 14.91 14.95 -1.69
N GLY A 32 13.67 14.58 -1.94
CA GLY A 32 13.19 13.20 -1.87
C GLY A 32 13.44 12.38 -3.15
N MET A 33 14.05 12.94 -4.20
CA MET A 33 14.19 12.27 -5.50
C MET A 33 15.00 10.97 -5.41
N ALA A 34 15.98 10.89 -4.51
CA ALA A 34 16.74 9.67 -4.27
C ALA A 34 15.87 8.52 -3.72
N ALA A 35 14.73 8.81 -3.10
CA ALA A 35 13.79 7.81 -2.61
C ALA A 35 12.86 7.25 -3.70
N MET A 36 12.73 7.93 -4.84
CA MET A 36 11.76 7.58 -5.89
C MET A 36 11.94 6.15 -6.44
N PRO A 37 13.15 5.66 -6.73
CA PRO A 37 13.32 4.28 -7.20
C PRO A 37 12.84 3.24 -6.17
N LEU A 38 13.10 3.48 -4.88
CA LEU A 38 12.69 2.59 -3.79
C LEU A 38 11.17 2.62 -3.59
N PHE A 39 10.58 3.82 -3.63
CA PHE A 39 9.15 4.03 -3.56
C PHE A 39 8.42 3.33 -4.70
N PHE A 40 8.91 3.51 -5.93
CA PHE A 40 8.36 2.86 -7.12
C PHE A 40 8.41 1.33 -7.01
N ALA A 41 9.57 0.78 -6.63
CA ALA A 41 9.72 -0.66 -6.43
C ALA A 41 8.78 -1.19 -5.33
N ALA A 42 8.61 -0.46 -4.24
CA ALA A 42 7.66 -0.81 -3.18
C ALA A 42 6.23 -0.92 -3.71
N ILE A 43 5.76 0.09 -4.46
CA ILE A 43 4.41 0.09 -5.05
C ILE A 43 4.24 -1.03 -6.08
N MET A 44 5.23 -1.28 -6.94
CA MET A 44 5.20 -2.41 -7.88
C MET A 44 5.01 -3.74 -7.14
N LEU A 45 5.76 -3.96 -6.06
CA LEU A 45 5.65 -5.18 -5.25
C LEU A 45 4.31 -5.30 -4.52
N LEU A 46 3.70 -4.18 -4.12
CA LEU A 46 2.33 -4.16 -3.60
C LEU A 46 1.33 -4.57 -4.68
N GLY A 47 1.41 -3.96 -5.87
CA GLY A 47 0.54 -4.28 -7.01
C GLY A 47 0.62 -5.75 -7.41
N VAL A 48 1.83 -6.29 -7.57
CA VAL A 48 2.05 -7.73 -7.83
C VAL A 48 1.45 -8.58 -6.72
N GLY A 49 1.63 -8.18 -5.45
CA GLY A 49 1.04 -8.85 -4.30
C GLY A 49 -0.50 -8.87 -4.34
N MET A 50 -1.12 -7.74 -4.68
CA MET A 50 -2.58 -7.63 -4.80
C MET A 50 -3.13 -8.51 -5.93
N ILE A 51 -2.49 -8.50 -7.10
CA ILE A 51 -2.87 -9.37 -8.22
C ILE A 51 -2.76 -10.84 -7.81
N ALA A 52 -1.68 -11.22 -7.11
CA ALA A 52 -1.51 -12.58 -6.62
C ALA A 52 -2.59 -13.00 -5.61
N VAL A 53 -3.04 -12.10 -4.73
CA VAL A 53 -4.18 -12.36 -3.83
C VAL A 53 -5.47 -12.51 -4.65
N ALA A 54 -5.73 -11.63 -5.61
CA ALA A 54 -6.93 -11.66 -6.43
C ALA A 54 -7.05 -12.94 -7.27
N LEU A 55 -5.94 -13.44 -7.81
CA LEU A 55 -5.89 -14.71 -8.55
C LEU A 55 -6.17 -15.93 -7.67
N ARG A 56 -6.03 -15.81 -6.35
CA ARG A 56 -6.33 -16.88 -5.37
C ARG A 56 -7.77 -16.85 -4.86
N LEU A 57 -8.53 -15.79 -5.15
CA LEU A 57 -9.94 -15.71 -4.77
C LEU A 57 -10.80 -16.65 -5.64
N PRO A 58 -11.92 -17.18 -5.13
CA PRO A 58 -12.85 -18.01 -5.89
C PRO A 58 -13.45 -17.26 -7.10
N GLU A 59 -13.84 -17.99 -8.15
CA GLU A 59 -14.38 -17.44 -9.40
C GLU A 59 -15.52 -16.42 -9.27
N PRO A 60 -16.51 -16.59 -8.36
CA PRO A 60 -17.55 -15.58 -8.16
C PRO A 60 -17.04 -14.23 -7.62
N ALA A 61 -15.77 -14.10 -7.21
CA ALA A 61 -15.18 -12.86 -6.72
C ALA A 61 -14.67 -11.93 -7.85
N SER A 62 -15.52 -11.65 -8.86
CA SER A 62 -15.17 -10.79 -9.99
C SER A 62 -14.86 -9.34 -9.57
N ILE A 63 -15.60 -8.79 -8.59
CA ILE A 63 -15.42 -7.42 -8.09
C ILE A 63 -14.03 -7.24 -7.43
N PRO A 64 -13.60 -8.05 -6.45
CA PRO A 64 -12.23 -7.97 -5.91
C PRO A 64 -11.14 -8.10 -6.96
N ARG A 65 -11.33 -8.96 -7.97
CA ARG A 65 -10.35 -9.11 -9.06
C ARG A 65 -10.24 -7.84 -9.89
N ALA A 66 -11.36 -7.28 -10.34
CA ALA A 66 -11.37 -6.00 -11.06
C ALA A 66 -10.75 -4.88 -10.22
N ALA A 67 -11.07 -4.82 -8.93
CA ALA A 67 -10.50 -3.85 -8.00
C ALA A 67 -8.98 -4.00 -7.88
N ALA A 68 -8.43 -5.21 -7.85
CA ALA A 68 -6.99 -5.43 -7.82
C ALA A 68 -6.27 -4.89 -9.07
N TYR A 69 -6.85 -5.07 -10.26
CA TYR A 69 -6.29 -4.52 -11.49
C TYR A 69 -6.32 -2.99 -11.50
N VAL A 70 -7.48 -2.41 -11.21
CA VAL A 70 -7.65 -0.94 -11.15
C VAL A 70 -6.72 -0.35 -10.09
N ALA A 71 -6.66 -0.95 -8.90
CA ALA A 71 -5.78 -0.50 -7.82
C ALA A 71 -4.30 -0.58 -8.19
N SER A 72 -3.89 -1.62 -8.91
CA SER A 72 -2.50 -1.78 -9.35
C SER A 72 -2.12 -0.71 -10.38
N MET A 73 -2.99 -0.46 -11.37
CA MET A 73 -2.76 0.60 -12.37
C MET A 73 -2.75 1.98 -11.72
N ALA A 74 -3.71 2.26 -10.83
CA ALA A 74 -3.77 3.52 -10.10
C ALA A 74 -2.56 3.70 -9.16
N GLY A 75 -2.12 2.64 -8.51
CA GLY A 75 -0.92 2.63 -7.67
C GLY A 75 0.33 2.97 -8.48
N LEU A 76 0.51 2.33 -9.65
CA LEU A 76 1.63 2.64 -10.55
C LEU A 76 1.59 4.10 -11.04
N LEU A 77 0.41 4.59 -11.43
CA LEU A 77 0.23 5.98 -11.83
C LEU A 77 0.60 6.93 -10.69
N TRP A 78 0.16 6.64 -9.48
CA TRP A 78 0.52 7.42 -8.29
C TRP A 78 2.01 7.31 -7.95
N ALA A 79 2.66 6.17 -8.24
CA ALA A 79 4.09 6.03 -8.04
C ALA A 79 4.92 6.95 -8.95
N PHE A 80 4.48 7.15 -10.20
CA PHE A 80 5.10 8.10 -11.13
C PHE A 80 4.74 9.56 -10.84
N ALA A 81 3.53 9.80 -10.35
CA ALA A 81 3.01 11.13 -10.04
C ALA A 81 2.43 11.13 -8.61
N PRO A 82 3.28 11.12 -7.56
CA PRO A 82 2.82 11.05 -6.17
C PRO A 82 1.98 12.27 -5.75
N TRP A 83 2.13 13.40 -6.45
CA TRP A 83 1.27 14.57 -6.31
C TRP A 83 -0.16 14.36 -6.84
N PHE A 84 -0.39 13.36 -7.69
CA PHE A 84 -1.72 13.03 -8.21
C PHE A 84 -2.50 12.18 -7.22
N MET A 85 -2.91 12.81 -6.11
CA MET A 85 -3.52 12.15 -4.94
C MET A 85 -4.73 11.26 -5.27
N TRP A 86 -5.51 11.60 -6.31
CA TRP A 86 -6.65 10.81 -6.75
C TRP A 86 -6.27 9.39 -7.16
N ALA A 87 -5.12 9.20 -7.82
CA ALA A 87 -4.63 7.88 -8.17
C ALA A 87 -4.29 7.06 -6.91
N GLY A 88 -3.70 7.71 -5.89
CA GLY A 88 -3.49 7.09 -4.58
C GLY A 88 -4.80 6.66 -3.92
N VAL A 89 -5.81 7.53 -3.90
CA VAL A 89 -7.13 7.21 -3.32
C VAL A 89 -7.73 5.97 -3.99
N VAL A 90 -7.71 5.91 -5.32
CA VAL A 90 -8.22 4.77 -6.08
C VAL A 90 -7.42 3.49 -5.77
N ALA A 91 -6.09 3.59 -5.67
CA ALA A 91 -5.23 2.46 -5.34
C ALA A 91 -5.58 1.84 -3.97
N PHE A 92 -5.66 2.68 -2.94
CA PHE A 92 -5.94 2.21 -1.58
C PHE A 92 -7.41 1.80 -1.39
N ALA A 93 -8.36 2.47 -2.03
CA ALA A 93 -9.77 2.04 -2.01
C ALA A 93 -9.92 0.65 -2.66
N GLY A 94 -9.28 0.41 -3.80
CA GLY A 94 -9.30 -0.91 -4.42
C GLY A 94 -8.61 -1.98 -3.56
N LEU A 95 -7.52 -1.64 -2.86
CA LEU A 95 -6.91 -2.53 -1.87
C LEU A 95 -7.88 -2.92 -0.74
N LEU A 96 -8.69 -1.98 -0.24
CA LEU A 96 -9.74 -2.28 0.75
C LEU A 96 -10.81 -3.20 0.18
N VAL A 97 -11.23 -3.00 -1.09
CA VAL A 97 -12.19 -3.89 -1.76
C VAL A 97 -11.62 -5.32 -1.89
N VAL A 98 -10.34 -5.45 -2.25
CA VAL A 98 -9.64 -6.75 -2.30
C VAL A 98 -9.62 -7.40 -0.91
N GLY A 99 -9.24 -6.64 0.13
CA GLY A 99 -9.20 -7.13 1.51
C GLY A 99 -10.58 -7.60 2.00
N CYS A 100 -11.64 -6.83 1.73
CA CYS A 100 -13.01 -7.22 2.03
C CYS A 100 -13.42 -8.50 1.28
N GLY A 101 -13.03 -8.62 0.00
CA GLY A 101 -13.26 -9.82 -0.80
C GLY A 101 -12.55 -11.05 -0.22
N ALA A 102 -11.30 -10.91 0.17
CA ALA A 102 -10.50 -11.97 0.78
C ALA A 102 -11.05 -12.39 2.15
N TRP A 103 -11.49 -11.44 2.97
CA TRP A 103 -12.15 -11.71 4.25
C TRP A 103 -13.48 -12.46 4.05
N ARG A 104 -14.35 -12.00 3.15
CA ARG A 104 -15.63 -12.67 2.85
C ARG A 104 -15.45 -14.08 2.30
N ALA A 105 -14.38 -14.31 1.54
CA ALA A 105 -14.04 -15.63 1.03
C ALA A 105 -13.36 -16.54 2.08
N GLY A 106 -13.16 -16.07 3.32
CA GLY A 106 -12.52 -16.83 4.40
C GLY A 106 -11.00 -16.98 4.25
N HIS A 107 -10.37 -16.23 3.34
CA HIS A 107 -8.92 -16.25 3.16
C HIS A 107 -8.20 -15.39 4.19
N TRP A 108 -8.84 -14.30 4.65
CA TRP A 108 -8.30 -13.40 5.65
C TRP A 108 -9.14 -13.43 6.93
N SER A 109 -8.46 -13.36 8.06
CA SER A 109 -9.04 -13.11 9.37
C SER A 109 -9.56 -11.66 9.50
N PRO A 110 -10.51 -11.40 10.42
CA PRO A 110 -10.94 -10.03 10.72
C PRO A 110 -9.79 -9.12 11.17
N LEU A 111 -8.77 -9.67 11.85
CA LEU A 111 -7.59 -8.94 12.28
C LEU A 111 -6.80 -8.40 11.08
N GLU A 112 -6.56 -9.22 10.05
CA GLU A 112 -5.85 -8.80 8.83
C GLU A 112 -6.59 -7.67 8.11
N LEU A 113 -7.91 -7.79 7.97
CA LEU A 113 -8.73 -6.74 7.40
C LEU A 113 -8.69 -5.47 8.26
N GLY A 114 -8.79 -5.61 9.59
CA GLY A 114 -8.68 -4.52 10.54
C GLY A 114 -7.35 -3.78 10.44
N THR A 115 -6.22 -4.50 10.44
CA THR A 115 -4.88 -3.93 10.28
C THR A 115 -4.73 -3.18 8.95
N LEU A 116 -5.30 -3.72 7.86
CA LEU A 116 -5.31 -3.05 6.57
C LEU A 116 -6.12 -1.74 6.63
N VAL A 117 -7.37 -1.81 7.09
CA VAL A 117 -8.27 -0.66 7.19
C VAL A 117 -7.67 0.43 8.08
N THR A 118 -7.14 0.06 9.25
CA THR A 118 -6.51 1.00 10.17
C THR A 118 -5.27 1.63 9.56
N GLY A 119 -4.37 0.87 8.91
CA GLY A 119 -3.18 1.46 8.31
C GLY A 119 -3.47 2.38 7.13
N VAL A 120 -4.39 1.99 6.25
CA VAL A 120 -4.84 2.84 5.14
C VAL A 120 -5.56 4.08 5.67
N GLY A 121 -6.48 3.91 6.61
CA GLY A 121 -7.27 5.00 7.19
C GLY A 121 -6.42 6.00 7.97
N LEU A 122 -5.50 5.54 8.81
CA LEU A 122 -4.57 6.41 9.53
C LEU A 122 -3.61 7.12 8.57
N GLY A 123 -3.07 6.41 7.58
CA GLY A 123 -2.21 7.00 6.56
C GLY A 123 -2.90 8.15 5.83
N TRP A 124 -4.12 7.95 5.35
CA TRP A 124 -4.90 8.99 4.68
C TRP A 124 -5.37 10.12 5.61
N GLY A 125 -5.90 9.78 6.79
CA GLY A 125 -6.37 10.78 7.76
C GLY A 125 -5.26 11.75 8.11
N LEU A 126 -4.04 11.25 8.29
CA LEU A 126 -2.90 12.09 8.62
C LEU A 126 -2.40 12.90 7.40
N VAL A 127 -2.37 12.33 6.20
CA VAL A 127 -2.10 13.09 4.95
C VAL A 127 -3.06 14.27 4.79
N LEU A 128 -4.36 14.05 5.04
CA LEU A 128 -5.38 15.10 4.95
C LEU A 128 -5.22 16.17 6.04
N THR A 129 -4.84 15.78 7.26
CA THR A 129 -4.51 16.78 8.29
C THR A 129 -3.27 17.59 7.92
N GLY A 130 -2.25 16.97 7.33
CA GLY A 130 -1.06 17.67 6.81
C GLY A 130 -1.41 18.69 5.74
N ALA A 131 -2.23 18.27 4.76
CA ALA A 131 -2.67 19.12 3.64
C ALA A 131 -3.61 20.25 4.07
N SER A 132 -4.38 20.10 5.15
CA SER A 132 -5.31 21.13 5.62
C SER A 132 -4.63 22.31 6.30
N GLY A 133 -3.31 22.29 6.46
CA GLY A 133 -2.57 23.34 7.17
C GLY A 133 -2.84 23.36 8.68
N LEU A 134 -3.56 22.37 9.22
CA LEU A 134 -3.73 22.17 10.67
C LEU A 134 -2.39 22.07 11.41
N TRP A 135 -1.33 21.69 10.70
CA TRP A 135 0.04 21.60 11.21
C TRP A 135 0.90 22.86 10.99
N GLY A 136 0.35 23.94 10.43
CA GLY A 136 0.95 25.29 10.35
C GLY A 136 2.34 25.41 9.69
N PRO A 137 2.84 26.62 9.40
CA PRO A 137 4.22 26.83 8.95
C PRO A 137 5.23 26.65 10.11
N PRO A 138 6.50 26.38 9.77
CA PRO A 138 7.05 25.04 9.92
C PRO A 138 6.96 24.56 11.37
N THR A 139 6.20 23.49 11.60
CA THR A 139 6.37 22.75 12.84
C THR A 139 7.82 22.24 12.90
N PRO A 140 8.52 22.39 14.04
CA PRO A 140 9.91 21.96 14.20
C PRO A 140 10.16 20.44 14.04
N ASN A 141 9.12 19.66 13.69
CA ASN A 141 9.19 18.23 13.44
C ASN A 141 8.58 17.87 12.06
N PRO A 142 9.34 18.02 10.96
CA PRO A 142 9.00 17.41 9.67
C PRO A 142 8.84 15.87 9.77
N ASP A 143 9.32 15.26 10.86
CA ASP A 143 9.36 13.82 11.10
C ASP A 143 7.97 13.16 11.22
N ILE A 144 6.94 13.89 11.64
CA ILE A 144 5.57 13.34 11.77
C ILE A 144 5.05 12.85 10.42
N GLN A 145 5.33 13.55 9.31
CA GLN A 145 4.87 13.16 7.98
C GLN A 145 5.47 11.81 7.53
N TYR A 146 6.63 11.43 8.07
CA TYR A 146 7.28 10.18 7.75
C TYR A 146 6.83 9.02 8.64
N VAL A 147 6.50 9.29 9.91
CA VAL A 147 5.76 8.34 10.75
C VAL A 147 4.39 8.03 10.11
N VAL A 148 3.76 9.04 9.52
CA VAL A 148 2.49 8.95 8.79
C VAL A 148 2.59 8.05 7.56
N LEU A 149 3.61 8.25 6.71
CA LEU A 149 3.80 7.35 5.57
C LEU A 149 4.20 5.94 6.00
N ALA A 150 4.91 5.76 7.12
CA ALA A 150 5.31 4.44 7.59
C ALA A 150 4.11 3.55 7.94
N LEU A 151 2.97 4.12 8.33
CA LEU A 151 1.75 3.35 8.63
C LEU A 151 1.18 2.63 7.41
N PHE A 152 1.42 3.15 6.20
CA PHE A 152 1.03 2.45 4.98
C PHE A 152 1.74 1.11 4.83
N VAL A 153 2.89 0.88 5.49
CA VAL A 153 3.61 -0.41 5.44
C VAL A 153 2.73 -1.59 5.86
N SER A 154 1.70 -1.35 6.68
CA SER A 154 0.78 -2.40 7.09
C SER A 154 0.08 -3.08 5.91
N ALA A 155 -0.16 -2.35 4.81
CA ALA A 155 -0.69 -2.92 3.56
C ALA A 155 0.24 -4.01 3.01
N TRP A 156 1.55 -3.75 2.96
CA TRP A 156 2.54 -4.73 2.52
C TRP A 156 2.67 -5.90 3.47
N VAL A 157 2.57 -5.64 4.78
CA VAL A 157 2.62 -6.70 5.81
C VAL A 157 1.41 -7.62 5.68
N VAL A 158 0.19 -7.08 5.57
CA VAL A 158 -1.04 -7.88 5.45
C VAL A 158 -1.05 -8.67 4.14
N VAL A 159 -0.78 -8.02 3.00
CA VAL A 159 -0.73 -8.70 1.70
C VAL A 159 0.42 -9.73 1.65
N GLY A 160 1.59 -9.40 2.20
CA GLY A 160 2.72 -10.33 2.26
C GLY A 160 2.47 -11.54 3.16
N ALA A 161 1.93 -11.34 4.36
CA ALA A 161 1.62 -12.40 5.31
C ALA A 161 0.51 -13.32 4.80
N SER A 162 -0.50 -12.77 4.12
CA SER A 162 -1.57 -13.58 3.51
C SER A 162 -1.05 -14.45 2.37
N LEU A 163 -0.12 -13.95 1.55
CA LEU A 163 0.51 -14.75 0.49
C LEU A 163 1.39 -15.86 1.03
N ALA A 164 2.08 -15.63 2.14
CA ALA A 164 2.92 -16.63 2.82
C ALA A 164 2.09 -17.73 3.50
N ARG A 165 0.89 -17.41 3.99
CA ARG A 165 -0.01 -18.34 4.71
C ARG A 165 -0.83 -19.26 3.81
N ALA A 166 -0.79 -19.10 2.50
CA ALA A 166 -1.57 -19.91 1.58
C ALA A 166 -0.70 -21.01 0.95
N PRO A 167 -0.54 -22.18 1.59
CA PRO A 167 -0.09 -23.37 0.90
C PRO A 167 -1.21 -23.85 -0.04
N HIS A 168 -0.80 -24.47 -1.14
CA HIS A 168 -1.62 -24.95 -2.24
C HIS A 168 -2.83 -25.80 -1.80
N ARG A 169 -4.00 -25.20 -1.51
CA ARG A 169 -5.28 -25.92 -1.50
C ARG A 169 -5.75 -26.20 -2.94
N ARG A 170 -4.97 -26.97 -3.69
CA ARG A 170 -5.37 -27.56 -4.98
C ARG A 170 -5.43 -29.09 -4.95
N ALA A 171 -5.16 -29.74 -3.81
CA ALA A 171 -5.03 -31.20 -3.73
C ALA A 171 -6.25 -31.97 -3.20
N THR A 172 -7.38 -31.33 -2.86
CA THR A 172 -8.57 -32.02 -2.30
C THR A 172 -9.78 -32.03 -3.24
N LEU A 173 -9.54 -32.04 -4.55
CA LEU A 173 -10.52 -32.48 -5.55
C LEU A 173 -9.95 -33.70 -6.26
N ALA A 174 -9.66 -34.76 -5.52
CA ALA A 174 -9.82 -36.10 -6.07
C ALA A 174 -11.32 -36.42 -5.95
N PRO A 175 -12.02 -36.76 -7.05
CA PRO A 175 -13.34 -37.36 -6.93
C PRO A 175 -13.20 -38.61 -6.05
N PRO A 176 -14.11 -38.89 -5.10
CA PRO A 176 -14.20 -40.25 -4.60
C PRO A 176 -14.44 -41.16 -5.82
N ASP A 177 -13.56 -42.14 -5.98
CA ASP A 177 -13.61 -43.12 -7.07
C ASP A 177 -15.03 -43.68 -7.23
N ALA A 178 -15.40 -43.84 -8.50
CA ALA A 178 -16.67 -44.38 -8.98
C ALA A 178 -16.93 -45.83 -8.55
#